data_AF-A0AAQ5YBX2-F1
#
_entry.id   AF-A0AAQ5YBX2-F1
#
_cell.length_a   1.000
_cell.length_b   1.000
_cell.length_c   1.000
_cell.angle_alpha   90.00
_cell.angle_beta   90.00
_cell.angle_gamma   90.00
#
_symmetry.space_group_name_H-M   'P 1'
#
loop_
_entity.id
_entity.type
_entity.pdbx_description
1 polymer ?
#
loop_
_entity_poly.entity_id
_entity_poly.type
_entity_poly.pdbx_seq_one_letter_code
_entity_poly.pdbx_strand_id
1 'polypeptide(L)'
;MDVIYSSTHWLAVFFLLTFAFYSLCIGIKTSDTKMDNSGKEKEATALMAEAEKKMKSSQSFFGALFGGSSKMEEACDLYVRAANMYKMAKNWCAAGNAFSQAAHLHLQMQSKHDAATNFIDAGNAFKKADPQEAINCLNRAIEIYTDMGRFTIAAKHHITIAEIYETELVDIDKAIAHYEQAADYYKGEESTSSANKCLLKVATYAAQLEQYQKAIEIYEQVGTHAMDSTLLKYSAKDHFFKAALCHFCVDMLNAKLAVQKYEEMFPAFSDSRECKLLKKLLDAYEEQNVDAYTDSVKEFDTISRLDQWLTTMLLRIKKTIQDDENDLR
;
A
#
# COMPACT_ATOMS: atom_id res chain seq x y z
N MET A 1 45.61 54.33 22.70
CA MET A 1 44.20 54.11 22.33
C MET A 1 44.15 52.87 21.43
N ASP A 2 44.82 51.77 21.85
CA ASP A 2 45.34 50.77 20.88
C ASP A 2 45.12 49.30 21.28
N VAL A 3 44.42 49.03 22.38
CA VAL A 3 44.24 47.64 22.87
C VAL A 3 42.94 47.00 22.36
N ILE A 4 41.94 47.81 21.95
CA ILE A 4 40.62 47.30 21.52
C ILE A 4 40.62 46.83 20.05
N TYR A 5 41.51 47.36 19.21
CA TYR A 5 41.55 47.02 17.78
C TYR A 5 42.16 45.64 17.47
N SER A 6 42.97 45.08 18.38
CA SER A 6 43.57 43.76 18.18
C SER A 6 42.54 42.64 18.42
N SER A 7 41.71 42.76 19.47
CA SER A 7 40.78 41.69 19.85
C SER A 7 39.67 41.45 18.83
N THR A 8 39.14 42.50 18.20
CA THR A 8 38.12 42.38 17.15
C THR A 8 38.67 41.76 15.87
N HIS A 9 39.94 41.99 15.54
CA HIS A 9 40.57 41.44 14.35
C HIS A 9 40.81 39.93 14.48
N TRP A 10 41.21 39.47 15.67
CA TRP A 10 41.38 38.04 15.97
C TRP A 10 40.05 37.28 15.99
N LEU A 11 38.98 37.88 16.50
CA LEU A 11 37.63 37.29 16.46
C LEU A 11 37.09 37.15 15.03
N ALA A 12 37.31 38.13 14.17
CA ALA A 12 36.90 38.07 12.76
C ALA A 12 37.67 36.99 11.97
N VAL A 13 38.98 36.85 12.23
CA VAL A 13 39.80 35.79 11.61
C VAL A 13 39.38 34.40 12.11
N PHE A 14 39.03 34.27 13.39
CA PHE A 14 38.54 33.01 13.94
C PHE A 14 37.17 32.61 13.38
N PHE A 15 36.26 33.59 13.18
CA PHE A 15 34.97 33.35 12.52
C PHE A 15 35.13 32.97 11.05
N LEU A 16 36.03 33.62 10.31
CA LEU A 16 36.29 33.28 8.91
C LEU A 16 36.94 31.90 8.76
N LEU A 17 37.87 31.53 9.65
CA LEU A 17 38.49 30.21 9.64
C LEU A 17 37.51 29.11 10.03
N THR A 18 36.64 29.34 11.02
CA THR A 18 35.61 28.37 11.39
C THR A 18 34.53 28.25 10.30
N PHE A 19 34.15 29.34 9.64
CA PHE A 19 33.20 29.30 8.51
C PHE A 19 33.81 28.64 7.26
N ALA A 20 35.11 28.86 7.00
CA ALA A 20 35.85 28.18 5.94
C ALA A 20 36.00 26.68 6.24
N PHE A 21 36.32 26.29 7.49
CA PHE A 21 36.34 24.88 7.89
C PHE A 21 34.96 24.23 7.84
N TYR A 22 33.90 24.97 8.21
CA TYR A 22 32.53 24.47 8.13
C TYR A 22 32.08 24.31 6.67
N SER A 23 32.42 25.25 5.78
CA SER A 23 32.19 25.12 4.33
C SER A 23 33.05 24.02 3.69
N LEU A 24 34.29 23.81 4.14
CA LEU A 24 35.13 22.72 3.65
C LEU A 24 34.60 21.37 4.15
N CYS A 25 34.15 21.27 5.40
CA CYS A 25 33.52 20.06 5.94
C CYS A 25 32.17 19.75 5.29
N ILE A 26 31.36 20.77 4.94
CA ILE A 26 30.12 20.60 4.16
C ILE A 26 30.45 20.22 2.71
N GLY A 27 31.48 20.83 2.11
CA GLY A 27 31.98 20.50 0.77
C GLY A 27 32.51 19.06 0.67
N ILE A 28 33.22 18.59 1.71
CA ILE A 28 33.74 17.22 1.80
C ILE A 28 32.60 16.21 2.04
N LYS A 29 31.59 16.55 2.86
CA LYS A 29 30.40 15.69 3.04
C LYS A 29 29.49 15.60 1.82
N THR A 30 29.57 16.57 0.90
CA THR A 30 28.79 16.56 -0.35
C THR A 30 29.57 15.97 -1.54
N SER A 31 30.89 15.82 -1.45
CA SER A 31 31.71 15.16 -2.49
C SER A 31 31.79 13.64 -2.36
N ASP A 32 31.64 13.06 -1.16
CA ASP A 32 31.78 11.61 -0.94
C ASP A 32 30.57 10.75 -1.36
N THR A 33 29.50 11.33 -1.90
CA THR A 33 28.33 10.58 -2.40
C THR A 33 28.14 10.61 -3.92
N LYS A 34 28.99 11.35 -4.66
CA LYS A 34 28.98 11.35 -6.14
C LYS A 34 30.07 10.49 -6.78
N MET A 35 30.93 9.88 -5.97
CA MET A 35 32.05 9.07 -6.45
C MET A 35 31.67 7.59 -6.34
N ASP A 36 31.61 6.91 -7.50
CA ASP A 36 31.37 5.46 -7.73
C ASP A 36 29.98 4.99 -8.23
N ASN A 37 28.97 5.85 -8.36
CA ASN A 37 27.72 5.44 -9.05
C ASN A 37 27.89 5.34 -10.58
N SER A 38 28.64 6.28 -11.18
CA SER A 38 28.86 6.30 -12.64
C SER A 38 29.73 5.12 -13.13
N GLY A 39 30.64 4.62 -12.29
CA GLY A 39 31.44 3.43 -12.61
C GLY A 39 30.58 2.18 -12.70
N LYS A 40 29.74 1.95 -11.67
CA LYS A 40 28.80 0.84 -11.61
C LYS A 40 27.73 0.88 -12.71
N GLU A 41 27.26 2.07 -13.09
CA GLU A 41 26.34 2.21 -14.25
C GLU A 41 27.03 1.88 -15.58
N LYS A 42 28.30 2.25 -15.75
CA LYS A 42 29.08 1.91 -16.95
C LYS A 42 29.37 0.41 -17.04
N GLU A 43 29.68 -0.22 -15.91
CA GLU A 43 29.85 -1.67 -15.84
C GLU A 43 28.52 -2.40 -16.10
N ALA A 44 27.41 -1.90 -15.54
CA ALA A 44 26.08 -2.45 -15.79
C ALA A 44 25.69 -2.33 -17.27
N THR A 45 25.90 -1.17 -17.91
CA THR A 45 25.63 -0.99 -19.35
C THR A 45 26.50 -1.89 -20.23
N ALA A 46 27.76 -2.14 -19.85
CA ALA A 46 28.63 -3.09 -20.54
C ALA A 46 28.10 -4.53 -20.44
N LEU A 47 27.65 -4.94 -19.25
CA LEU A 47 27.04 -6.26 -19.03
C LEU A 47 25.73 -6.43 -19.82
N MET A 48 24.90 -5.39 -19.91
CA MET A 48 23.69 -5.40 -20.75
C MET A 48 24.04 -5.61 -22.22
N ALA A 49 25.05 -4.90 -22.73
CA ALA A 49 25.49 -5.03 -24.12
C ALA A 49 26.09 -6.43 -24.40
N GLU A 50 26.80 -7.02 -23.45
CA GLU A 50 27.29 -8.39 -23.53
C GLU A 50 26.13 -9.40 -23.57
N ALA A 51 25.12 -9.23 -22.72
CA ALA A 51 23.94 -10.07 -22.68
C ALA A 51 23.15 -10.01 -24.01
N GLU A 52 22.95 -8.82 -24.57
CA GLU A 52 22.32 -8.65 -25.89
C GLU A 52 23.11 -9.32 -27.02
N LYS A 53 24.45 -9.21 -26.99
CA LYS A 53 25.31 -9.85 -28.00
C LYS A 53 25.21 -11.37 -27.90
N LYS A 54 25.18 -11.93 -26.69
CA LYS A 54 24.97 -13.36 -26.47
C LYS A 54 23.59 -13.82 -26.97
N MET A 55 22.54 -13.03 -26.71
CA MET A 55 21.19 -13.31 -27.22
C MET A 55 21.11 -13.26 -28.76
N LYS A 56 21.74 -12.27 -29.42
CA LYS A 56 21.79 -12.21 -30.90
C LYS A 56 22.59 -13.37 -31.51
N SER A 57 23.63 -13.83 -30.80
CA SER A 57 24.43 -14.98 -31.21
C SER A 57 23.70 -16.32 -31.08
N SER A 58 22.72 -16.43 -30.17
CA SER A 58 21.89 -17.63 -30.01
C SER A 58 20.77 -17.72 -31.05
N GLN A 59 20.28 -16.60 -31.57
CA GLN A 59 19.31 -16.55 -32.68
C GLN A 59 19.91 -16.77 -34.09
N SER A 60 21.23 -16.72 -34.25
CA SER A 60 21.89 -16.98 -35.54
C SER A 60 21.81 -18.46 -35.93
N PHE A 61 21.70 -18.76 -37.23
CA PHE A 61 21.52 -20.11 -37.81
C PHE A 61 22.48 -21.19 -37.25
N PHE A 62 23.67 -20.81 -36.79
CA PHE A 62 24.66 -21.70 -36.18
C PHE A 62 24.39 -22.02 -34.68
N GLY A 63 23.66 -21.16 -33.97
CA GLY A 63 23.31 -21.32 -32.55
C GLY A 63 22.07 -22.19 -32.31
N ALA A 64 21.16 -22.27 -33.29
CA ALA A 64 19.94 -23.08 -33.22
C ALA A 64 20.19 -24.60 -33.24
N LEU A 65 21.35 -25.03 -33.74
CA LEU A 65 21.71 -26.46 -33.90
C LEU A 65 22.50 -27.01 -32.68
N PHE A 66 23.12 -26.15 -31.85
CA PHE A 66 24.10 -26.58 -30.83
C PHE A 66 23.97 -25.80 -29.51
N GLY A 67 22.85 -25.96 -28.80
CA GLY A 67 22.74 -25.52 -27.40
C GLY A 67 22.24 -24.09 -27.18
N GLY A 68 21.13 -23.69 -27.82
CA GLY A 68 20.52 -22.37 -27.62
C GLY A 68 20.05 -22.06 -26.19
N SER A 69 19.67 -23.08 -25.41
CA SER A 69 19.15 -22.91 -24.03
C SER A 69 20.22 -22.42 -23.05
N SER A 70 21.44 -22.96 -23.09
CA SER A 70 22.51 -22.56 -22.16
C SER A 70 22.99 -21.14 -22.40
N LYS A 71 22.97 -20.67 -23.65
CA LYS A 71 23.32 -19.27 -23.99
C LYS A 71 22.26 -18.27 -23.53
N MET A 72 20.98 -18.66 -23.51
CA MET A 72 19.90 -17.83 -22.97
C MET A 72 19.98 -17.73 -21.45
N GLU A 73 20.36 -18.82 -20.77
CA GLU A 73 20.57 -18.85 -19.33
C GLU A 73 21.74 -17.95 -18.91
N GLU A 74 22.90 -18.08 -19.58
CA GLU A 74 24.04 -17.18 -19.34
C GLU A 74 23.71 -15.70 -19.61
N ALA A 75 22.92 -15.41 -20.65
CA ALA A 75 22.48 -14.05 -20.93
C ALA A 75 21.57 -13.52 -19.82
N CYS A 76 20.70 -14.37 -19.28
CA CYS A 76 19.83 -13.99 -18.17
C CYS A 76 20.61 -13.64 -16.89
N ASP A 77 21.61 -14.46 -16.54
CA ASP A 77 22.50 -14.18 -15.40
C ASP A 77 23.27 -12.86 -15.56
N LEU A 78 23.62 -12.48 -16.79
CA LEU A 78 24.25 -11.19 -17.08
C LEU A 78 23.27 -10.04 -16.89
N TYR A 79 22.01 -10.18 -17.33
CA TYR A 79 20.96 -9.18 -17.09
C TYR A 79 20.68 -8.99 -15.59
N VAL A 80 20.55 -10.08 -14.82
CA VAL A 80 20.33 -10.01 -13.37
C VAL A 80 21.52 -9.35 -12.66
N ARG A 81 22.75 -9.66 -13.07
CA ARG A 81 23.96 -8.99 -12.55
C ARG A 81 23.96 -7.50 -12.86
N ALA A 82 23.70 -7.11 -14.11
CA ALA A 82 23.59 -5.72 -14.50
C ALA A 82 22.50 -4.98 -13.70
N ALA A 83 21.34 -5.61 -13.53
CA ALA A 83 20.22 -5.06 -12.77
C ALA A 83 20.56 -4.82 -11.30
N ASN A 84 21.29 -5.74 -10.66
CA ASN A 84 21.80 -5.56 -9.31
C ASN A 84 22.81 -4.41 -9.21
N MET A 85 23.66 -4.21 -10.22
CA MET A 85 24.59 -3.08 -10.27
C MET A 85 23.85 -1.74 -10.47
N TYR A 86 22.79 -1.71 -11.28
CA TYR A 86 21.90 -0.55 -11.39
C TYR A 86 21.18 -0.23 -10.07
N LYS A 87 20.75 -1.25 -9.31
CA LYS A 87 20.21 -1.07 -7.94
C LYS A 87 21.24 -0.43 -7.01
N MET A 88 22.51 -0.86 -7.06
CA MET A 88 23.59 -0.26 -6.27
C MET A 88 23.84 1.21 -6.67
N ALA A 89 23.75 1.52 -7.95
CA ALA A 89 23.86 2.88 -8.47
C ALA A 89 22.63 3.76 -8.19
N LYS A 90 21.57 3.21 -7.57
CA LYS A 90 20.25 3.83 -7.33
C LYS A 90 19.50 4.22 -8.62
N ASN A 91 19.87 3.62 -9.74
CA ASN A 91 19.17 3.81 -11.00
C ASN A 91 18.05 2.76 -11.12
N TRP A 92 16.93 3.04 -10.47
CA TRP A 92 15.83 2.09 -10.32
C TRP A 92 15.11 1.79 -11.64
N CYS A 93 14.97 2.76 -12.54
CA CYS A 93 14.35 2.56 -13.86
C CYS A 93 15.18 1.58 -14.72
N ALA A 94 16.49 1.80 -14.81
CA ALA A 94 17.37 0.94 -15.60
C ALA A 94 17.45 -0.48 -15.00
N ALA A 95 17.47 -0.59 -13.66
CA ALA A 95 17.40 -1.87 -12.98
C ALA A 95 16.13 -2.65 -13.30
N GLY A 96 14.96 -2.00 -13.21
CA GLY A 96 13.67 -2.61 -13.53
C GLY A 96 13.62 -3.12 -14.97
N ASN A 97 14.09 -2.31 -15.94
CA ASN A 97 14.15 -2.72 -17.34
C ASN A 97 15.03 -3.95 -17.56
N ALA A 98 16.19 -4.00 -16.91
CA ALA A 98 17.11 -5.13 -16.98
C ALA A 98 16.50 -6.41 -16.37
N PHE A 99 15.80 -6.32 -15.24
CA PHE A 99 15.08 -7.45 -14.65
C PHE A 99 13.90 -7.91 -15.53
N SER A 100 13.16 -7.00 -16.15
CA SER A 100 12.08 -7.35 -17.08
C SER A 100 12.61 -8.11 -18.30
N GLN A 101 13.76 -7.69 -18.85
CA GLN A 101 14.43 -8.40 -19.94
C GLN A 101 14.89 -9.80 -19.50
N ALA A 102 15.48 -9.93 -18.32
CA ALA A 102 15.84 -11.22 -17.73
C ALA A 102 14.60 -12.13 -17.56
N ALA A 103 13.50 -11.59 -17.04
CA ALA A 103 12.26 -12.32 -16.83
C ALA A 103 11.65 -12.83 -18.14
N HIS A 104 11.65 -12.02 -19.20
CA HIS A 104 11.21 -12.44 -20.52
C HIS A 104 12.06 -13.57 -21.12
N LEU A 105 13.37 -13.59 -20.87
CA LEU A 105 14.24 -14.69 -21.28
C LEU A 105 13.94 -15.98 -20.51
N HIS A 106 13.71 -15.90 -19.20
CA HIS A 106 13.29 -17.08 -18.43
C HIS A 106 11.94 -17.64 -18.91
N LEU A 107 11.01 -16.79 -19.35
CA LEU A 107 9.76 -17.26 -19.96
C LEU A 107 10.02 -18.03 -21.26
N GLN A 108 10.94 -17.56 -22.11
CA GLN A 108 11.32 -18.28 -23.33
C GLN A 108 11.98 -19.64 -23.03
N MET A 109 12.72 -19.73 -21.92
CA MET A 109 13.33 -20.96 -21.43
C MET A 109 12.36 -21.89 -20.69
N GLN A 110 11.07 -21.53 -20.58
CA GLN A 110 10.05 -22.26 -19.81
C GLN A 110 10.30 -22.34 -18.29
N SER A 111 11.25 -21.58 -17.75
CA SER A 111 11.50 -21.45 -16.30
C SER A 111 10.54 -20.45 -15.67
N LYS A 112 9.26 -20.85 -15.54
CA LYS A 112 8.17 -19.98 -15.02
C LYS A 112 8.46 -19.42 -13.62
N HIS A 113 9.00 -20.24 -12.72
CA HIS A 113 9.28 -19.83 -11.33
C HIS A 113 10.30 -18.69 -11.25
N ASP A 114 11.39 -18.81 -12.00
CA ASP A 114 12.48 -17.83 -11.99
C ASP A 114 12.08 -16.56 -12.74
N ALA A 115 11.30 -16.70 -13.82
CA ALA A 115 10.69 -15.58 -14.51
C ALA A 115 9.80 -14.74 -13.57
N ALA A 116 8.93 -15.39 -12.78
CA ALA A 116 8.05 -14.69 -11.85
C ALA A 116 8.84 -13.96 -10.76
N THR A 117 9.90 -14.58 -10.24
CA THR A 117 10.80 -13.96 -9.25
C THR A 117 11.47 -12.71 -9.82
N ASN A 118 11.99 -12.78 -11.05
CA ASN A 118 12.61 -11.62 -11.70
C ASN A 118 11.59 -10.51 -12.02
N PHE A 119 10.33 -10.84 -12.34
CA PHE A 119 9.28 -9.82 -12.48
C PHE A 119 8.93 -9.14 -11.14
N ILE A 120 8.96 -9.86 -10.03
CA ILE A 120 8.79 -9.26 -8.69
C ILE A 120 9.95 -8.31 -8.39
N ASP A 121 11.19 -8.73 -8.67
CA ASP A 121 12.37 -7.88 -8.47
C ASP A 121 12.35 -6.63 -9.36
N ALA A 122 11.88 -6.75 -10.60
CA ALA A 122 11.59 -5.62 -11.48
C ALA A 122 10.54 -4.69 -10.84
N GLY A 123 9.41 -5.24 -10.39
CA GLY A 123 8.34 -4.48 -9.73
C GLY A 123 8.82 -3.74 -8.48
N ASN A 124 9.67 -4.36 -7.66
CA ASN A 124 10.28 -3.74 -6.49
C ASN A 124 11.23 -2.59 -6.84
N ALA A 125 11.94 -2.69 -7.96
CA ALA A 125 12.77 -1.60 -8.47
C ALA A 125 11.88 -0.46 -9.00
N PHE A 126 10.89 -0.77 -9.84
CA PHE A 126 9.98 0.21 -10.41
C PHE A 126 9.10 0.89 -9.38
N LYS A 127 8.73 0.24 -8.26
CA LYS A 127 7.95 0.87 -7.18
C LYS A 127 8.56 2.19 -6.67
N LYS A 128 9.88 2.36 -6.78
CA LYS A 128 10.59 3.60 -6.38
C LYS A 128 10.78 4.62 -7.50
N ALA A 129 10.50 4.24 -8.74
CA ALA A 129 10.85 4.98 -9.94
C ALA A 129 9.59 5.34 -10.75
N ASP A 130 8.82 4.32 -11.12
CA ASP A 130 7.59 4.41 -11.88
C ASP A 130 6.54 3.40 -11.35
N PRO A 131 5.48 3.88 -10.68
CA PRO A 131 4.44 3.00 -10.13
C PRO A 131 3.62 2.28 -11.20
N GLN A 132 3.46 2.83 -12.41
CA GLN A 132 2.66 2.20 -13.47
C GLN A 132 3.37 0.96 -14.02
N GLU A 133 4.66 1.09 -14.33
CA GLU A 133 5.47 -0.04 -14.80
C GLU A 133 5.66 -1.09 -13.71
N ALA A 134 5.69 -0.69 -12.43
CA ALA A 134 5.69 -1.63 -11.31
C ALA A 134 4.45 -2.53 -11.31
N ILE A 135 3.27 -1.95 -11.54
CA ILE A 135 2.00 -2.69 -11.60
C ILE A 135 1.99 -3.65 -12.80
N ASN A 136 2.47 -3.20 -13.96
CA ASN A 136 2.59 -4.06 -15.15
C ASN A 136 3.48 -5.27 -14.88
N CYS A 137 4.63 -5.08 -14.23
CA CYS A 137 5.54 -6.16 -13.87
C CYS A 137 4.91 -7.12 -12.84
N LEU A 138 4.24 -6.59 -11.82
CA LEU A 138 3.59 -7.40 -10.79
C LEU A 138 2.39 -8.19 -11.34
N ASN A 139 1.60 -7.61 -12.26
CA ASN A 139 0.51 -8.32 -12.95
C ASN A 139 1.04 -9.51 -13.74
N ARG A 140 2.15 -9.34 -14.47
CA ARG A 140 2.82 -10.47 -15.15
C ARG A 140 3.29 -11.55 -14.19
N ALA A 141 3.84 -11.17 -13.03
CA ALA A 141 4.22 -12.15 -12.00
C ALA A 141 2.99 -12.91 -11.48
N ILE A 142 1.88 -12.22 -11.24
CA ILE A 142 0.62 -12.82 -10.77
C ILE A 142 0.06 -13.82 -11.77
N GLU A 143 0.05 -13.50 -13.06
CA GLU A 143 -0.38 -14.43 -14.11
C GLU A 143 0.43 -15.73 -14.05
N ILE A 144 1.75 -15.62 -13.91
CA ILE A 144 2.63 -16.79 -13.81
C ILE A 144 2.36 -17.59 -12.52
N TYR A 145 2.20 -16.93 -11.36
CA TYR A 145 1.91 -17.64 -10.11
C TYR A 145 0.52 -18.29 -10.09
N THR A 146 -0.45 -17.66 -10.74
CA THR A 146 -1.80 -18.19 -10.92
C THR A 146 -1.75 -19.46 -11.79
N ASP A 147 -1.03 -19.41 -12.92
CA ASP A 147 -0.79 -20.58 -13.79
C ASP A 147 -0.07 -21.73 -13.06
N MET A 148 0.79 -21.40 -12.10
CA MET A 148 1.51 -22.39 -11.28
C MET A 148 0.70 -22.95 -10.10
N GLY A 149 -0.53 -22.46 -9.89
CA GLY A 149 -1.38 -22.83 -8.76
C GLY A 149 -0.87 -22.30 -7.40
N ARG A 150 -0.04 -21.24 -7.39
CA ARG A 150 0.50 -20.62 -6.16
C ARG A 150 -0.33 -19.40 -5.76
N PHE A 151 -1.59 -19.62 -5.42
CA PHE A 151 -2.55 -18.54 -5.12
C PHE A 151 -2.16 -17.71 -3.89
N THR A 152 -1.53 -18.30 -2.88
CA THR A 152 -1.05 -17.57 -1.69
C THR A 152 0.01 -16.52 -2.02
N ILE A 153 0.88 -16.77 -2.99
CA ILE A 153 1.91 -15.82 -3.43
C ILE A 153 1.28 -14.76 -4.35
N ALA A 154 0.42 -15.19 -5.28
CA ALA A 154 -0.32 -14.28 -6.14
C ALA A 154 -1.15 -13.26 -5.32
N ALA A 155 -1.83 -13.71 -4.26
CA ALA A 155 -2.59 -12.85 -3.36
C ALA A 155 -1.72 -11.80 -2.64
N LYS A 156 -0.48 -12.14 -2.24
CA LYS A 156 0.47 -11.17 -1.67
C LYS A 156 0.83 -10.07 -2.67
N HIS A 157 1.02 -10.44 -3.93
CA HIS A 157 1.33 -9.46 -4.98
C HIS A 157 0.10 -8.61 -5.35
N HIS A 158 -1.11 -9.18 -5.34
CA HIS A 158 -2.33 -8.38 -5.47
C HIS A 158 -2.49 -7.34 -4.36
N ILE A 159 -2.21 -7.69 -3.10
CA ILE A 159 -2.16 -6.70 -2.00
C ILE A 159 -1.14 -5.61 -2.32
N THR A 160 0.06 -5.99 -2.77
CA THR A 160 1.13 -5.03 -3.09
C THR A 160 0.74 -4.08 -4.21
N ILE A 161 0.05 -4.58 -5.25
CA ILE A 161 -0.50 -3.74 -6.34
C ILE A 161 -1.55 -2.78 -5.80
N ALA A 162 -2.47 -3.27 -4.96
CA ALA A 162 -3.51 -2.44 -4.36
C ALA A 162 -2.92 -1.34 -3.45
N GLU A 163 -1.86 -1.64 -2.69
CA GLU A 163 -1.10 -0.63 -1.92
C GLU A 163 -0.44 0.43 -2.83
N ILE A 164 0.05 0.07 -4.02
CA ILE A 164 0.61 1.05 -4.97
C ILE A 164 -0.50 1.95 -5.54
N TYR A 165 -1.67 1.38 -5.86
CA TYR A 165 -2.82 2.18 -6.27
C TYR A 165 -3.32 3.11 -5.17
N GLU A 166 -3.23 2.69 -3.90
CA GLU A 166 -3.57 3.51 -2.74
C GLU A 166 -2.59 4.68 -2.55
N THR A 167 -1.27 4.44 -2.58
CA THR A 167 -0.28 5.46 -2.20
C THR A 167 0.16 6.37 -3.34
N GLU A 168 0.39 5.82 -4.53
CA GLU A 168 1.04 6.57 -5.63
C GLU A 168 0.06 7.10 -6.66
N LEU A 169 -0.98 6.31 -7.00
CA LEU A 169 -1.88 6.61 -8.11
C LEU A 169 -3.25 7.14 -7.66
N VAL A 170 -3.60 6.93 -6.39
CA VAL A 170 -4.87 7.33 -5.76
C VAL A 170 -6.09 6.86 -6.57
N ASP A 171 -5.99 5.69 -7.21
CA ASP A 171 -7.08 5.03 -7.94
C ASP A 171 -7.72 3.98 -7.02
N ILE A 172 -8.67 4.45 -6.21
CA ILE A 172 -9.29 3.66 -5.14
C ILE A 172 -10.17 2.53 -5.71
N ASP A 173 -10.84 2.75 -6.85
CA ASP A 173 -11.67 1.75 -7.51
C ASP A 173 -10.87 0.52 -7.93
N LYS A 174 -9.71 0.74 -8.59
CA LYS A 174 -8.82 -0.37 -8.96
C LYS A 174 -8.18 -1.04 -7.75
N ALA A 175 -7.84 -0.27 -6.71
CA ALA A 175 -7.31 -0.83 -5.47
C ALA A 175 -8.32 -1.81 -4.83
N ILE A 176 -9.61 -1.44 -4.79
CA ILE A 176 -10.68 -2.31 -4.28
C ILE A 176 -10.74 -3.62 -5.07
N ALA A 177 -10.78 -3.57 -6.40
CA ALA A 177 -10.86 -4.76 -7.23
C ALA A 177 -9.70 -5.75 -6.97
N HIS A 178 -8.48 -5.23 -6.79
CA HIS A 178 -7.32 -6.07 -6.48
C HIS A 178 -7.33 -6.60 -5.04
N TYR A 179 -7.79 -5.82 -4.06
CA TYR A 179 -7.96 -6.32 -2.69
C TYR A 179 -9.05 -7.39 -2.58
N GLU A 180 -10.14 -7.28 -3.35
CA GLU A 180 -11.18 -8.29 -3.44
C GLU A 180 -10.65 -9.60 -4.03
N GLN A 181 -9.94 -9.52 -5.16
CA GLN A 181 -9.32 -10.69 -5.77
C GLN A 181 -8.31 -11.36 -4.84
N ALA A 182 -7.52 -10.57 -4.09
CA ALA A 182 -6.62 -11.11 -3.07
C ALA A 182 -7.38 -11.81 -1.94
N ALA A 183 -8.50 -11.24 -1.48
CA ALA A 183 -9.33 -11.84 -0.44
C ALA A 183 -9.91 -13.19 -0.88
N ASP A 184 -10.38 -13.29 -2.13
CA ASP A 184 -10.93 -14.52 -2.69
C ASP A 184 -9.86 -15.63 -2.78
N TYR A 185 -8.64 -15.30 -3.19
CA TYR A 185 -7.53 -16.26 -3.17
C TYR A 185 -7.19 -16.73 -1.76
N TYR A 186 -7.14 -15.84 -0.77
CA TYR A 186 -6.88 -16.26 0.61
C TYR A 186 -8.04 -17.07 1.21
N LYS A 187 -9.27 -16.78 0.82
CA LYS A 187 -10.46 -17.53 1.25
C LYS A 187 -10.45 -18.95 0.68
N GLY A 188 -10.04 -19.12 -0.58
CA GLY A 188 -9.88 -20.44 -1.21
C GLY A 188 -8.79 -21.30 -0.57
N GLU A 189 -7.74 -20.69 -0.05
CA GLU A 189 -6.61 -21.36 0.63
C GLU A 189 -6.84 -21.52 2.16
N GLU A 190 -8.07 -21.36 2.64
CA GLU A 190 -8.47 -21.42 4.06
C GLU A 190 -7.72 -20.44 5.00
N SER A 191 -7.05 -19.43 4.43
CA SER A 191 -6.30 -18.40 5.18
C SER A 191 -7.22 -17.24 5.59
N THR A 192 -8.15 -17.52 6.50
CA THR A 192 -9.19 -16.57 6.94
C THR A 192 -8.63 -15.27 7.53
N SER A 193 -7.51 -15.32 8.26
CA SER A 193 -6.90 -14.13 8.86
C SER A 193 -6.38 -13.14 7.82
N SER A 194 -5.74 -13.64 6.75
CA SER A 194 -5.23 -12.82 5.65
C SER A 194 -6.37 -12.30 4.78
N ALA A 195 -7.38 -13.13 4.53
CA ALA A 195 -8.59 -12.74 3.82
C ALA A 195 -9.30 -11.58 4.55
N ASN A 196 -9.51 -11.70 5.87
CA ASN A 196 -10.14 -10.66 6.68
C ASN A 196 -9.38 -9.33 6.61
N LYS A 197 -8.04 -9.36 6.62
CA LYS A 197 -7.23 -8.14 6.47
C LYS A 197 -7.49 -7.43 5.13
N CYS A 198 -7.61 -8.19 4.04
CA CYS A 198 -7.91 -7.63 2.71
C CYS A 198 -9.35 -7.11 2.64
N LEU A 199 -10.31 -7.89 3.12
CA LEU A 199 -11.73 -7.53 3.16
C LEU A 199 -11.98 -6.25 3.97
N LEU A 200 -11.30 -6.07 5.11
CA LEU A 200 -11.41 -4.84 5.89
C LEU A 200 -10.91 -3.62 5.11
N LYS A 201 -9.84 -3.77 4.32
CA LYS A 201 -9.36 -2.71 3.42
C LYS A 201 -10.39 -2.40 2.33
N VAL A 202 -10.95 -3.42 1.68
CA VAL A 202 -12.04 -3.26 0.70
C VAL A 202 -13.19 -2.47 1.32
N ALA A 203 -13.67 -2.87 2.49
CA ALA A 203 -14.79 -2.22 3.16
C ALA A 203 -14.49 -0.75 3.53
N THR A 204 -13.28 -0.46 4.01
CA THR A 204 -12.89 0.93 4.33
C THR A 204 -12.91 1.85 3.12
N TYR A 205 -12.40 1.38 1.97
CA TYR A 205 -12.37 2.17 0.74
C TYR A 205 -13.74 2.22 0.05
N ALA A 206 -14.49 1.12 0.06
CA ALA A 206 -15.85 1.09 -0.46
C ALA A 206 -16.76 2.09 0.28
N ALA A 207 -16.63 2.20 1.61
CA ALA A 207 -17.34 3.20 2.39
C ALA A 207 -16.94 4.64 2.00
N GLN A 208 -15.67 4.88 1.68
CA GLN A 208 -15.22 6.20 1.21
C GLN A 208 -15.78 6.54 -0.17
N LEU A 209 -15.92 5.55 -1.06
CA LEU A 209 -16.54 5.68 -2.39
C LEU A 209 -18.08 5.67 -2.37
N GLU A 210 -18.70 5.80 -1.19
CA GLU A 210 -20.17 5.82 -1.01
C GLU A 210 -20.88 4.50 -1.38
N GLN A 211 -20.13 3.41 -1.57
CA GLN A 211 -20.66 2.06 -1.75
C GLN A 211 -20.97 1.42 -0.38
N TYR A 212 -21.83 2.07 0.40
CA TYR A 212 -22.13 1.68 1.79
C TYR A 212 -22.69 0.26 1.89
N GLN A 213 -23.60 -0.14 0.98
CA GLN A 213 -24.21 -1.46 0.98
C GLN A 213 -23.16 -2.59 0.90
N LYS A 214 -22.19 -2.42 0.00
CA LYS A 214 -21.08 -3.38 -0.18
C LYS A 214 -20.19 -3.43 1.06
N ALA A 215 -19.86 -2.28 1.64
CA ALA A 215 -19.05 -2.20 2.85
C ALA A 215 -19.73 -2.89 4.05
N ILE A 216 -21.05 -2.69 4.21
CA ILE A 216 -21.86 -3.33 5.25
C ILE A 216 -21.76 -4.85 5.18
N GLU A 217 -22.03 -5.43 4.00
CA GLU A 217 -22.01 -6.88 3.81
C GLU A 217 -20.65 -7.48 4.18
N ILE A 218 -19.56 -6.79 3.81
CA ILE A 218 -18.20 -7.22 4.13
C ILE A 218 -17.94 -7.11 5.63
N TYR A 219 -18.32 -6.00 6.29
CA TYR A 219 -18.13 -5.85 7.73
C TYR A 219 -18.96 -6.84 8.54
N GLU A 220 -20.20 -7.16 8.14
CA GLU A 220 -21.02 -8.17 8.79
C GLU A 220 -20.43 -9.58 8.63
N GLN A 221 -19.92 -9.91 7.44
CA GLN A 221 -19.24 -11.19 7.19
C GLN A 221 -17.99 -11.33 8.07
N VAL A 222 -17.10 -10.34 8.05
CA VAL A 222 -15.87 -10.35 8.86
C VAL A 222 -16.18 -10.30 10.35
N GLY A 223 -17.20 -9.55 10.75
CA GLY A 223 -17.69 -9.46 12.14
C GLY A 223 -18.17 -10.82 12.65
N THR A 224 -19.00 -11.51 11.86
CA THR A 224 -19.52 -12.85 12.21
C THR A 224 -18.40 -13.86 12.35
N HIS A 225 -17.46 -13.90 11.40
CA HIS A 225 -16.28 -14.77 11.49
C HIS A 225 -15.36 -14.43 12.68
N ALA A 226 -15.27 -13.15 13.08
CA ALA A 226 -14.49 -12.73 14.23
C ALA A 226 -15.12 -13.17 15.56
N MET A 227 -16.44 -13.36 15.63
CA MET A 227 -17.12 -13.85 16.84
C MET A 227 -16.80 -15.32 17.15
N ASP A 228 -16.65 -16.14 16.10
CA ASP A 228 -16.31 -17.56 16.22
C ASP A 228 -14.92 -17.76 16.85
N SER A 229 -14.00 -16.81 16.62
CA SER A 229 -12.65 -16.85 17.17
C SER A 229 -12.56 -16.09 18.49
N THR A 230 -12.25 -16.80 19.59
CA THR A 230 -12.07 -16.20 20.93
C THR A 230 -11.00 -15.10 20.99
N LEU A 231 -10.03 -15.12 20.09
CA LEU A 231 -8.96 -14.11 20.00
C LEU A 231 -9.43 -12.81 19.33
N LEU A 232 -10.40 -12.89 18.39
CA LEU A 232 -10.89 -11.76 17.60
C LEU A 232 -12.18 -11.14 18.16
N LYS A 233 -12.70 -11.66 19.27
CA LYS A 233 -13.91 -11.12 19.92
C LYS A 233 -13.83 -9.63 20.27
N TYR A 234 -12.64 -9.12 20.58
CA TYR A 234 -12.44 -7.70 20.85
C TYR A 234 -12.48 -6.84 19.58
N SER A 235 -11.97 -7.34 18.45
CA SER A 235 -12.01 -6.62 17.18
C SER A 235 -13.37 -6.71 16.48
N ALA A 236 -14.18 -7.73 16.78
CA ALA A 236 -15.55 -7.85 16.27
C ALA A 236 -16.40 -6.60 16.58
N LYS A 237 -16.21 -5.99 17.76
CA LYS A 237 -16.90 -4.76 18.17
C LYS A 237 -16.64 -3.60 17.22
N ASP A 238 -15.39 -3.41 16.81
CA ASP A 238 -15.00 -2.35 15.86
C ASP A 238 -15.65 -2.58 14.49
N HIS A 239 -15.69 -3.83 14.02
CA HIS A 239 -16.32 -4.16 12.74
C HIS A 239 -17.83 -3.91 12.75
N PHE A 240 -18.56 -4.32 13.80
CA PHE A 240 -19.99 -4.05 13.93
C PHE A 240 -20.28 -2.55 14.08
N PHE A 241 -19.43 -1.82 14.80
CA PHE A 241 -19.53 -0.36 14.90
C PHE A 241 -19.40 0.31 13.52
N LYS A 242 -18.42 -0.11 12.72
CA LYS A 242 -18.22 0.38 11.35
C LYS A 242 -19.38 0.01 10.42
N ALA A 243 -19.92 -1.21 10.54
CA ALA A 243 -21.10 -1.65 9.79
C ALA A 243 -22.33 -0.78 10.14
N ALA A 244 -22.58 -0.53 11.42
CA ALA A 244 -23.69 0.31 11.88
C ALA A 244 -23.56 1.76 11.39
N LEU A 245 -22.36 2.34 11.40
CA LEU A 245 -22.12 3.67 10.82
C LEU A 245 -22.36 3.70 9.31
N CYS A 246 -21.99 2.63 8.59
CA CYS A 246 -22.30 2.53 7.16
C CYS A 246 -23.80 2.41 6.91
N HIS A 247 -24.54 1.64 7.72
CA HIS A 247 -26.00 1.60 7.67
C HIS A 247 -26.62 2.97 7.92
N PHE A 248 -26.05 3.73 8.85
CA PHE A 248 -26.54 5.05 9.22
C PHE A 248 -26.36 6.09 8.11
N CYS A 249 -25.31 5.96 7.29
CA CYS A 249 -25.17 6.76 6.06
C CYS A 249 -26.23 6.44 5.00
N VAL A 250 -26.89 5.27 5.05
CA VAL A 250 -27.93 4.86 4.10
C VAL A 250 -29.32 5.21 4.62
N ASP A 251 -29.66 4.72 5.81
CA ASP A 251 -30.96 4.93 6.44
C ASP A 251 -30.87 4.71 7.96
N MET A 252 -31.47 5.63 8.72
CA MET A 252 -31.63 5.56 10.17
C MET A 252 -32.36 4.28 10.63
N LEU A 253 -33.42 3.86 9.94
CA LEU A 253 -34.19 2.68 10.33
C LEU A 253 -33.35 1.40 10.24
N ASN A 254 -32.57 1.27 9.16
CA ASN A 254 -31.66 0.16 8.99
C ASN A 254 -30.55 0.17 10.05
N ALA A 255 -30.04 1.35 10.44
CA ALA A 255 -29.06 1.46 11.51
C ALA A 255 -29.61 1.00 12.86
N LYS A 256 -30.86 1.37 13.22
CA LYS A 256 -31.51 0.88 14.45
C LYS A 256 -31.68 -0.63 14.48
N LEU A 257 -32.17 -1.20 13.38
CA LEU A 257 -32.36 -2.64 13.24
C LEU A 257 -31.03 -3.39 13.32
N ALA A 258 -29.99 -2.86 12.66
CA ALA A 258 -28.64 -3.42 12.71
C ALA A 258 -28.08 -3.39 14.15
N VAL A 259 -28.23 -2.27 14.87
CA VAL A 259 -27.80 -2.18 16.27
C VAL A 259 -28.51 -3.21 17.13
N GLN A 260 -29.84 -3.32 17.05
CA GLN A 260 -30.60 -4.34 17.80
C GLN A 260 -30.14 -5.77 17.50
N LYS A 261 -29.95 -6.10 16.22
CA LYS A 261 -29.41 -7.39 15.79
C LYS A 261 -28.03 -7.66 16.39
N TYR A 262 -27.13 -6.66 16.41
CA TYR A 262 -25.79 -6.83 16.98
C TYR A 262 -25.82 -7.00 18.51
N GLU A 263 -26.77 -6.38 19.20
CA GLU A 263 -26.98 -6.59 20.64
C GLU A 263 -27.50 -8.00 20.96
N GLU A 264 -28.42 -8.52 20.16
CA GLU A 264 -28.93 -9.88 20.28
C GLU A 264 -27.84 -10.92 19.98
N MET A 265 -27.04 -10.69 18.94
CA MET A 265 -25.96 -11.59 18.55
C MET A 265 -24.79 -11.56 19.54
N PHE A 266 -24.44 -10.40 20.09
CA PHE A 266 -23.33 -10.25 21.02
C PHE A 266 -23.70 -9.36 22.21
N PRO A 267 -24.15 -9.94 23.34
CA PRO A 267 -24.56 -9.17 24.52
C PRO A 267 -23.45 -8.27 25.10
N ALA A 268 -22.18 -8.65 24.93
CA ALA A 268 -21.04 -7.82 25.34
C ALA A 268 -20.81 -6.59 24.43
N PHE A 269 -21.51 -6.48 23.30
CA PHE A 269 -21.55 -5.27 22.47
C PHE A 269 -22.34 -4.16 23.17
N SER A 270 -23.44 -4.50 23.83
CA SER A 270 -24.30 -3.52 24.54
C SER A 270 -23.57 -2.72 25.61
N ASP A 271 -22.65 -3.37 26.33
CA ASP A 271 -21.84 -2.69 27.35
C ASP A 271 -20.69 -1.86 26.77
N SER A 272 -20.41 -2.03 25.48
CA SER A 272 -19.29 -1.38 24.81
C SER A 272 -19.57 0.10 24.54
N ARG A 273 -18.51 0.90 24.49
CA ARG A 273 -18.59 2.36 24.36
C ARG A 273 -19.14 2.76 22.99
N GLU A 274 -18.80 1.96 21.99
CA GLU A 274 -19.19 2.06 20.60
C GLU A 274 -20.71 1.93 20.43
N CYS A 275 -21.34 0.97 21.10
CA CYS A 275 -22.80 0.81 21.08
C CYS A 275 -23.51 1.97 21.80
N LYS A 276 -22.98 2.41 22.97
CA LYS A 276 -23.51 3.57 23.69
C LYS A 276 -23.45 4.85 22.87
N LEU A 277 -22.36 5.05 22.13
CA LEU A 277 -22.25 6.15 21.18
C LEU A 277 -23.31 6.02 20.09
N LEU A 278 -23.41 4.87 19.40
CA LEU A 278 -24.40 4.67 18.33
C LEU A 278 -25.82 4.98 18.79
N LYS A 279 -26.23 4.53 19.98
CA LYS A 279 -27.55 4.85 20.54
C LYS A 279 -27.76 6.34 20.73
N LYS A 280 -26.80 7.04 21.35
CA LYS A 280 -26.85 8.51 21.48
C LYS A 280 -26.91 9.22 20.12
N LEU A 281 -26.18 8.73 19.12
CA LEU A 281 -26.19 9.32 17.77
C LEU A 281 -27.53 9.08 17.05
N LEU A 282 -28.15 7.92 17.25
CA LEU A 282 -29.49 7.61 16.73
C LEU A 282 -30.56 8.50 17.39
N ASP A 283 -30.53 8.62 18.72
CA ASP A 283 -31.46 9.48 19.47
C ASP A 283 -31.33 10.96 19.02
N ALA A 284 -30.09 11.46 18.88
CA ALA A 284 -29.85 12.83 18.41
C ALA A 284 -30.30 13.06 16.96
N TYR A 285 -30.25 12.04 16.10
CA TYR A 285 -30.75 12.11 14.72
C TYR A 285 -32.27 12.13 14.68
N GLU A 286 -32.94 11.32 15.51
CA GLU A 286 -34.41 11.34 15.64
C GLU A 286 -34.95 12.67 16.11
N GLU A 287 -34.24 13.32 17.03
CA GLU A 287 -34.57 14.65 17.52
C GLU A 287 -34.13 15.77 16.56
N GLN A 288 -33.45 15.43 15.44
CA GLN A 288 -32.84 16.37 14.49
C GLN A 288 -31.93 17.41 15.18
N ASN A 289 -31.27 17.02 16.27
CA ASN A 289 -30.48 17.92 17.10
C ASN A 289 -28.98 17.80 16.78
N VAL A 290 -28.51 18.70 15.92
CA VAL A 290 -27.11 18.75 15.49
C VAL A 290 -26.15 19.00 16.65
N ASP A 291 -26.54 19.82 17.63
CA ASP A 291 -25.70 20.16 18.78
C ASP A 291 -25.49 18.92 19.67
N ALA A 292 -26.57 18.20 19.98
CA ALA A 292 -26.51 16.94 20.75
C ALA A 292 -25.66 15.87 20.06
N TYR A 293 -25.73 15.79 18.73
CA TYR A 293 -24.86 14.92 17.93
C TYR A 293 -23.38 15.31 18.09
N THR A 294 -23.06 16.60 17.95
CA THR A 294 -21.66 17.06 18.06
C THR A 294 -21.08 16.91 19.47
N ASP A 295 -21.89 17.15 20.50
CA ASP A 295 -21.48 16.96 21.89
C ASP A 295 -21.21 15.48 22.19
N SER A 296 -22.07 14.58 21.70
CA SER A 296 -21.87 13.13 21.84
C SER A 296 -20.58 12.65 21.17
N VAL A 297 -20.27 13.16 19.96
CA VAL A 297 -19.01 12.85 19.26
C VAL A 297 -17.81 13.41 20.02
N LYS A 298 -17.91 14.62 20.58
CA LYS A 298 -16.85 15.26 21.36
C LYS A 298 -16.56 14.52 22.66
N GLU A 299 -17.59 14.11 23.40
CA GLU A 299 -17.45 13.26 24.57
C GLU A 299 -16.70 11.97 24.21
N PHE A 300 -17.06 11.35 23.08
CA PHE A 300 -16.39 10.14 22.63
C PHE A 300 -14.91 10.38 22.28
N ASP A 301 -14.56 11.45 21.56
CA ASP A 301 -13.16 11.75 21.20
C ASP A 301 -12.26 11.98 22.44
N THR A 302 -12.81 12.50 23.53
CA THR A 302 -12.05 12.66 24.79
C THR A 302 -11.66 11.32 25.43
N ILE A 303 -12.46 10.27 25.21
CA ILE A 303 -12.28 8.95 25.81
C ILE A 303 -11.55 8.00 24.85
N SER A 304 -11.93 8.05 23.56
CA SER A 304 -11.44 7.20 22.48
C SER A 304 -11.14 8.10 21.28
N ARG A 305 -9.86 8.26 20.94
CA ARG A 305 -9.44 9.10 19.81
C ARG A 305 -10.07 8.63 18.51
N LEU A 306 -10.71 9.54 17.79
CA LEU A 306 -11.31 9.26 16.49
C LEU A 306 -10.22 9.06 15.42
N ASP A 307 -10.37 8.03 14.60
CA ASP A 307 -9.53 7.86 13.41
C ASP A 307 -10.05 8.74 12.25
N GLN A 308 -9.25 8.85 11.19
CA GLN A 308 -9.60 9.64 10.01
C GLN A 308 -10.87 9.11 9.30
N TRP A 309 -11.09 7.80 9.33
CA TRP A 309 -12.22 7.16 8.67
C TRP A 309 -13.54 7.47 9.39
N LEU A 310 -13.57 7.27 10.71
CA LEU A 310 -14.67 7.61 11.63
C LEU A 310 -15.01 9.08 11.54
N THR A 311 -14.00 9.96 11.54
CA THR A 311 -14.22 11.40 11.38
C THR A 311 -14.93 11.69 10.06
N THR A 312 -14.48 11.06 8.97
CA THR A 312 -15.10 11.24 7.65
C THR A 312 -16.55 10.75 7.63
N MET A 313 -16.82 9.57 8.17
CA MET A 313 -18.18 9.01 8.22
C MET A 313 -19.11 9.84 9.11
N LEU A 314 -18.68 10.19 10.32
CA LEU A 314 -19.46 11.00 11.26
C LEU A 314 -19.77 12.39 10.72
N LEU A 315 -18.84 12.99 9.95
CA LEU A 315 -19.08 14.26 9.27
C LEU A 315 -20.07 14.13 8.12
N ARG A 316 -20.07 13.01 7.39
CA ARG A 316 -21.07 12.75 6.34
C ARG A 316 -22.48 12.64 6.94
N ILE A 317 -22.63 11.87 8.01
CA ILE A 317 -23.88 11.76 8.76
C ILE A 317 -24.31 13.13 9.32
N LYS A 318 -23.38 13.92 9.86
CA LYS A 318 -23.72 15.26 10.34
C LYS A 318 -24.32 16.14 9.23
N LYS A 319 -23.78 16.05 8.02
CA LYS A 319 -24.29 16.82 6.88
C LYS A 319 -25.72 16.43 6.52
N THR A 320 -26.05 15.13 6.55
CA THR A 320 -27.43 14.70 6.23
C THR A 320 -28.44 15.25 7.23
N ILE A 321 -28.11 15.31 8.52
CA ILE A 321 -28.97 15.93 9.55
C ILE A 321 -29.15 17.44 9.27
N GLN A 322 -28.08 18.14 8.89
CA GLN A 322 -28.14 19.57 8.59
C GLN A 322 -28.96 19.88 7.33
N ASP A 323 -28.85 19.03 6.31
CA ASP A 323 -29.61 19.18 5.07
C ASP A 323 -31.11 18.94 5.33
N ASP A 324 -31.46 17.91 6.11
CA ASP A 324 -32.84 17.64 6.54
C ASP A 324 -33.46 18.81 7.35
N GLU A 325 -32.69 19.46 8.23
CA GLU A 325 -33.15 20.64 8.99
C GLU A 325 -33.41 21.86 8.07
N ASN A 326 -32.60 22.02 7.03
CA ASN A 326 -32.73 23.13 6.08
C ASN A 326 -33.89 22.93 5.11
N ASP A 327 -34.16 21.70 4.67
CA ASP A 327 -35.30 21.37 3.79
C ASP A 327 -36.66 21.52 4.49
N LEU A 328 -36.68 21.49 5.82
CA LEU A 328 -37.87 21.68 6.66
C LEU A 328 -38.15 23.16 7.03
N ARG A 329 -37.24 24.09 6.73
CA ARG A 329 -37.35 25.53 7.01
C ARG A 329 -37.79 26.35 5.81
#